data_AF-A0A3C2BRN3-F1
#
_entry.id   AF-A0A3C2BRN3-F1
#
_cell.length_a   1.000
_cell.length_b   1.000
_cell.length_c   1.000
_cell.angle_alpha   90.00
_cell.angle_beta   90.00
_cell.angle_gamma   90.00
#
_symmetry.space_group_name_H-M   'P 1'
#
loop_
_entity.id
_entity.type
_entity.pdbx_description
1 polymer ?
#
loop_
_entity_poly.entity_id
_entity_poly.type
_entity_poly.pdbx_seq_one_letter_code
_entity_poly.pdbx_strand_id
1 'polypeptide(L)'
;MMLSGIVALGLGIAAGTVPVPYVVESPGPTFNTLGQNQGSPVISVSGHESFPAKGNLDLTTVYVDGGPNGPVSILGAFAAWLDGSKSVQPQELIYPT
;
A
#
# COMPACT_ATOMS: atom_id res chain seq x y z
N MET A 1 15.99 -39.22 0.87
CA MET A 1 14.73 -38.67 0.34
C MET A 1 14.07 -37.69 1.32
N MET A 2 13.89 -38.04 2.59
CA MET A 2 13.27 -37.13 3.58
C MET A 2 14.14 -35.92 3.95
N LEU A 3 15.44 -36.13 4.20
CA LEU A 3 16.38 -35.03 4.48
C LEU A 3 16.48 -34.03 3.31
N SER A 4 16.61 -34.55 2.09
CA SER A 4 16.64 -33.73 0.87
C SER A 4 15.33 -32.95 0.67
N GLY A 5 14.18 -33.52 1.04
CA GLY A 5 12.89 -32.83 0.96
C GLY A 5 12.76 -31.67 1.94
N ILE A 6 13.21 -31.84 3.19
CA ILE A 6 13.21 -30.78 4.21
C ILE A 6 14.14 -29.64 3.78
N VAL A 7 15.33 -29.97 3.28
CA VAL A 7 16.29 -28.96 2.80
C VAL A 7 15.71 -28.19 1.61
N ALA A 8 15.12 -28.88 0.63
CA ALA A 8 14.49 -28.24 -0.52
C ALA A 8 13.35 -27.29 -0.11
N LEU A 9 12.50 -27.72 0.83
CA LEU A 9 11.41 -26.88 1.36
C LEU A 9 11.96 -25.63 2.07
N GLY A 10 13.00 -25.79 2.90
CA GLY A 10 13.64 -24.67 3.58
C GLY A 10 14.22 -23.64 2.60
N LEU A 11 14.89 -24.11 1.55
CA LEU A 11 15.41 -23.24 0.49
C LEU A 11 14.28 -22.53 -0.29
N GLY A 12 13.17 -23.23 -0.55
CA GLY A 12 12.01 -22.64 -1.22
C GLY A 12 11.39 -21.50 -0.41
N ILE A 13 11.22 -21.68 0.91
CA ILE A 13 10.72 -20.64 1.81
C ILE A 13 11.69 -19.45 1.84
N ALA A 14 12.99 -19.71 1.98
CA ALA A 14 14.00 -18.66 1.99
C ALA A 14 14.01 -17.86 0.68
N ALA A 15 13.90 -18.53 -0.48
CA ALA A 15 13.78 -17.87 -1.77
C ALA A 15 12.53 -16.96 -1.84
N GLY A 16 11.39 -17.43 -1.29
CA GLY A 16 10.15 -16.65 -1.25
C GLY A 16 10.23 -15.35 -0.45
N THR A 17 11.19 -15.23 0.48
CA THR A 17 11.43 -14.01 1.27
C THR A 17 12.35 -13.00 0.61
N VAL A 18 12.92 -13.31 -0.56
CA VAL A 18 13.82 -12.40 -1.29
C VAL A 18 13.06 -11.15 -1.75
N PRO A 19 13.60 -9.94 -1.54
CA PRO A 19 13.02 -8.71 -2.06
C PRO A 19 12.95 -8.66 -3.59
N VAL A 20 11.89 -8.05 -4.13
CA VAL A 20 11.70 -7.83 -5.57
C VAL A 20 11.45 -6.35 -5.88
N PRO A 21 11.80 -5.86 -7.08
CA PRO A 21 11.61 -4.46 -7.49
C PRO A 21 10.16 -4.19 -7.92
N TYR A 22 9.21 -4.47 -7.05
CA TYR A 22 7.78 -4.21 -7.26
C TYR A 22 7.23 -3.37 -6.12
N VAL A 23 6.20 -2.59 -6.48
CA VAL A 23 5.38 -1.82 -5.56
C VAL A 23 3.99 -2.45 -5.51
N VAL A 24 3.45 -2.56 -4.30
CA VAL A 24 2.09 -3.02 -4.03
C VAL A 24 1.28 -1.85 -3.50
N GLU A 25 0.24 -1.46 -4.23
CA GLU A 25 -0.72 -0.47 -3.77
C GLU A 25 -1.96 -1.18 -3.22
N SER A 26 -2.48 -0.68 -2.09
CA SER A 26 -3.71 -1.21 -1.49
C SER A 26 -4.64 -0.09 -1.03
N PRO A 27 -5.96 -0.37 -0.88
CA PRO A 27 -6.92 0.66 -0.50
C PRO A 27 -6.63 1.20 0.89
N GLY A 28 -6.46 2.52 0.99
CA GLY A 28 -6.34 3.22 2.26
C GLY A 28 -7.70 3.63 2.81
N PRO A 29 -7.74 4.14 4.05
CA PRO A 29 -8.96 4.69 4.64
C PRO A 29 -9.45 5.92 3.87
N THR A 30 -10.74 6.20 4.00
CA THR A 30 -11.35 7.45 3.53
C THR A 30 -11.45 8.45 4.67
N PHE A 31 -11.23 9.73 4.38
CA PHE A 31 -11.39 10.81 5.35
C PHE A 31 -12.43 11.82 4.87
N ASN A 32 -13.45 12.11 5.68
CA ASN A 32 -14.40 13.17 5.36
C ASN A 32 -13.75 14.54 5.60
N THR A 33 -13.48 15.27 4.52
CA THR A 33 -12.77 16.56 4.58
C THR A 33 -13.60 17.70 5.16
N LEU A 34 -14.93 17.54 5.24
CA LEU A 34 -15.82 18.49 5.91
C LEU A 34 -15.85 18.28 7.44
N GLY A 35 -15.29 17.16 7.90
CA GLY A 35 -15.30 16.76 9.30
C GLY A 35 -13.97 17.01 10.01
N GLN A 36 -13.79 16.27 11.09
CA GLN A 36 -12.58 16.28 11.92
C GLN A 36 -11.95 14.89 11.94
N ASN A 37 -10.63 14.85 11.98
CA ASN A 37 -9.85 13.65 12.22
C ASN A 37 -8.96 13.89 13.45
N GLN A 38 -9.04 13.00 14.45
CA GLN A 38 -8.26 13.10 15.70
C GLN A 38 -8.36 14.47 16.40
N GLY A 39 -9.55 15.07 16.41
CA GLY A 39 -9.81 16.36 17.07
C GLY A 39 -9.32 17.60 16.32
N SER A 40 -8.83 17.45 15.08
CA SER A 40 -8.48 18.57 14.21
C SER A 40 -9.29 18.54 12.91
N PRO A 41 -9.68 19.70 12.33
CA PRO A 41 -10.28 19.75 11.00
C PRO A 41 -9.39 19.07 9.97
N VAL A 42 -9.98 18.26 9.09
CA VAL A 42 -9.22 17.59 8.02
C VAL A 42 -8.69 18.62 7.01
N ILE A 43 -9.48 19.65 6.70
CA ILE A 43 -9.07 20.80 5.90
C ILE A 43 -9.38 22.09 6.66
N SER A 44 -8.44 23.04 6.62
CA SER A 44 -8.62 24.40 7.13
C SER A 44 -8.35 25.40 6.01
N VAL A 45 -9.28 26.33 5.79
CA VAL A 45 -9.18 27.37 4.76
C VAL A 45 -8.85 28.70 5.43
N SER A 46 -7.83 29.40 4.92
CA SER A 46 -7.42 30.72 5.40
C SER A 46 -7.35 31.71 4.25
N GLY A 47 -7.53 33.00 4.54
CA GLY A 47 -7.44 34.09 3.55
C GLY A 47 -8.69 34.30 2.67
N HIS A 48 -9.68 33.42 2.75
CA HIS A 48 -10.94 33.49 1.98
C HIS A 48 -12.12 32.97 2.80
N GLU A 49 -13.34 33.38 2.45
CA GLU A 49 -14.58 32.87 3.04
C GLU A 49 -14.82 31.41 2.62
N SER A 50 -15.16 30.55 3.59
CA SER A 50 -15.58 29.17 3.35
C SER A 50 -17.07 29.02 3.62
N PHE A 51 -17.73 28.13 2.88
CA PHE A 51 -19.18 27.93 2.96
C PHE A 51 -19.49 26.57 3.59
N PRO A 52 -20.48 26.50 4.50
CA PRO A 52 -20.87 25.24 5.13
C PRO A 52 -21.49 24.29 4.10
N ALA A 53 -20.87 23.13 3.93
CA ALA A 53 -21.40 22.02 3.14
C ALA A 53 -22.02 20.96 4.05
N LYS A 54 -22.97 20.19 3.50
CA LYS A 54 -23.63 19.07 4.20
C LYS A 54 -23.24 17.76 3.54
N GLY A 55 -23.24 16.68 4.32
CA GLY A 55 -22.89 15.33 3.86
C GLY A 55 -21.41 15.00 4.08
N ASN A 56 -20.89 14.11 3.24
CA ASN A 56 -19.50 13.67 3.26
C ASN A 56 -18.79 14.12 2.00
N LEU A 57 -17.59 14.67 2.14
CA LEU A 57 -16.63 14.84 1.06
C LEU A 57 -15.46 13.92 1.34
N ASP A 58 -15.52 12.70 0.82
CA ASP A 58 -14.57 11.65 1.16
C ASP A 58 -13.28 11.79 0.33
N LEU A 59 -12.17 11.99 1.03
CA LEU A 59 -10.82 11.89 0.50
C LEU A 59 -10.36 10.42 0.58
N THR A 60 -10.21 9.78 -0.56
CA THR A 60 -9.68 8.42 -0.67
C THR A 60 -8.16 8.42 -0.57
N THR A 61 -7.59 7.52 0.22
CA THR A 61 -6.14 7.33 0.33
C THR A 61 -5.75 5.94 -0.18
N VAL A 62 -4.47 5.75 -0.47
CA VAL A 62 -3.88 4.46 -0.85
C VAL A 62 -2.64 4.21 -0.01
N TYR A 63 -2.41 2.95 0.36
CA TYR A 63 -1.14 2.51 0.94
C TYR A 63 -0.22 1.99 -0.16
N VAL A 64 1.09 2.22 -0.01
CA VAL A 64 2.11 1.84 -0.99
C VAL A 64 3.24 1.12 -0.27
N ASP A 65 3.36 -0.18 -0.51
CA ASP A 65 4.49 -1.02 -0.07
C ASP A 65 5.48 -1.18 -1.24
N GLY A 66 6.78 -1.19 -0.99
CA GLY A 66 7.80 -1.21 -2.07
C GLY A 66 8.52 0.12 -2.24
N GLY A 67 9.54 0.14 -3.09
CA GLY A 67 10.34 1.34 -3.35
C GLY A 67 11.03 1.88 -2.09
N PRO A 68 10.96 3.20 -1.82
CA PRO A 68 11.58 3.80 -0.64
C PRO A 68 10.88 3.42 0.68
N ASN A 69 9.66 2.87 0.62
CA ASN A 69 8.82 2.62 1.81
C ASN A 69 9.08 1.24 2.46
N GLY A 70 9.89 0.39 1.85
CA GLY A 70 10.25 -0.93 2.36
C GLY A 70 10.12 -2.03 1.29
N PRO A 71 10.94 -3.08 1.34
CA PRO A 71 10.96 -4.10 0.28
C PRO A 71 9.71 -4.99 0.32
N VAL A 72 9.23 -5.38 -0.87
CA VAL A 72 8.21 -6.43 -1.04
C VAL A 72 8.90 -7.74 -1.38
N SER A 73 8.50 -8.84 -0.74
CA SER A 73 9.04 -10.17 -1.03
C SER A 73 8.35 -10.83 -2.23
N ILE A 74 8.98 -11.84 -2.84
CA ILE A 74 8.36 -12.63 -3.93
C ILE A 74 6.98 -13.14 -3.54
N LEU A 75 6.87 -13.76 -2.35
CA LEU A 75 5.59 -14.28 -1.87
C LEU A 75 4.57 -13.17 -1.61
N GLY A 76 5.03 -12.02 -1.09
CA GLY A 76 4.17 -10.86 -0.85
C GLY A 76 3.60 -10.28 -2.15
N ALA A 77 4.45 -10.09 -3.16
CA ALA A 77 4.04 -9.59 -4.48
C ALA A 77 3.07 -10.56 -5.16
N PHE A 78 3.36 -11.87 -5.13
CA PHE A 78 2.48 -12.87 -5.72
C PHE A 78 1.12 -12.95 -5.00
N ALA A 79 1.12 -12.90 -3.66
CA ALA A 79 -0.12 -12.88 -2.88
C ALA A 79 -0.94 -11.62 -3.18
N ALA A 80 -0.31 -10.46 -3.31
CA ALA A 80 -0.98 -9.21 -3.68
C ALA A 80 -1.54 -9.25 -5.10
N TRP A 81 -0.86 -9.90 -6.03
CA TRP A 81 -1.34 -10.06 -7.41
C TRP A 81 -2.62 -10.90 -7.52
N LEU A 82 -2.84 -11.84 -6.58
CA LEU A 82 -4.08 -12.62 -6.50
C LEU A 82 -5.25 -11.86 -5.83
N ASP A 83 -4.96 -10.75 -5.14
CA ASP A 83 -5.95 -9.92 -4.48
C ASP A 83 -6.41 -8.80 -5.42
N GLY A 84 -7.64 -8.91 -5.93
CA GLY A 84 -8.21 -7.93 -6.86
C GLY A 84 -8.42 -6.52 -6.29
N SER A 85 -8.24 -6.33 -4.97
CA SER A 85 -8.25 -5.00 -4.34
C SER A 85 -6.88 -4.32 -4.37
N LYS A 86 -5.81 -5.04 -4.73
CA LYS A 86 -4.43 -4.55 -4.74
C LYS A 86 -3.92 -4.41 -6.16
N SER A 87 -2.98 -3.48 -6.34
CA SER A 87 -2.27 -3.28 -7.61
C SER A 87 -0.81 -3.62 -7.41
N VAL A 88 -0.22 -4.39 -8.34
CA VAL A 88 1.20 -4.75 -8.30
C VAL A 88 1.86 -4.17 -9.55
N GLN A 89 2.81 -3.26 -9.37
CA GLN A 89 3.46 -2.54 -10.47
C GLN A 89 5.00 -2.58 -10.32
N PRO A 90 5.76 -2.57 -11.43
CA PRO A 90 7.20 -2.37 -11.37
C PRO A 90 7.55 -1.06 -10.67
N GLN A 91 8.55 -1.10 -9.80
CA GLN A 91 8.93 0.04 -8.95
C GLN A 91 9.32 1.27 -9.77
N GLU A 92 10.00 1.07 -10.91
CA GLU A 92 10.47 2.11 -11.82
C GLU A 92 9.34 2.95 -12.44
N LEU A 93 8.10 2.43 -12.49
CA LEU A 93 6.96 3.19 -13.00
C LEU A 93 6.46 4.24 -11.99
N ILE A 94 6.60 3.95 -10.69
CA ILE A 94 6.13 4.82 -9.60
C ILE A 94 7.26 5.73 -9.11
N TYR A 95 8.47 5.19 -9.04
CA TYR A 95 9.68 5.87 -8.60
C TYR A 95 10.74 5.84 -9.72
N PRO A 96 10.54 6.62 -10.81
CA PRO A 96 11.53 6.71 -11.87
C PRO A 96 12.79 7.40 -11.34
N THR A 97 13.92 6.72 -11.42
CA THR A 97 15.25 7.24 -11.07
C THR A 97 15.98 7.78 -12.29
#